data_AF-A0A6P5S466-F1
#
_entry.id   AF-A0A6P5S466-F1
#
_cell.length_a   1.000
_cell.length_b   1.000
_cell.length_c   1.000
_cell.angle_alpha   90.00
_cell.angle_beta   90.00
_cell.angle_gamma   90.00
#
_symmetry.space_group_name_H-M   'P 1'
#
loop_
_entity.id
_entity.type
_entity.pdbx_description
1 polymer ?
#
loop_
_entity_poly.entity_id
_entity_poly.type
_entity_poly.pdbx_seq_one_letter_code
_entity_poly.pdbx_strand_id
1 'polypeptide(L)'
;MPSCSQTVAGIPVVDFSNADCLKPGTSSWLSARKDVCRALEELGCFMAILPSKVPPELQKTFFGAFDELFNFPVDTPEKPFRAGYITSSPAQKGIGIMNGKNPKETQEFTHHFWPDGNDQFRESVDLYARVMAEIDQAVTRMVFENYGVEKYHDDHFQSTSHSL
;
A
#
# COMPACT_ATOMS: atom_id res chain seq x y z
N MET A 1 -6.20 -31.69 11.19
CA MET A 1 -7.25 -31.18 10.28
C MET A 1 -6.91 -29.74 9.95
N PRO A 2 -6.81 -29.33 8.68
CA PRO A 2 -6.66 -27.92 8.37
C PRO A 2 -8.05 -27.30 8.21
N SER A 3 -8.39 -26.40 9.13
CA SER A 3 -9.50 -25.46 8.99
C SER A 3 -9.08 -24.39 7.99
N CYS A 4 -9.43 -24.56 6.72
CA CYS A 4 -9.27 -23.52 5.72
C CYS A 4 -10.50 -22.60 5.80
N SER A 5 -10.35 -21.43 6.41
CA SER A 5 -11.42 -20.44 6.49
C SER A 5 -11.58 -19.74 5.13
N GLN A 6 -12.76 -19.95 4.56
CA GLN A 6 -13.38 -19.43 3.33
C GLN A 6 -12.57 -18.49 2.39
N THR A 7 -12.37 -18.99 1.17
CA THR A 7 -11.83 -18.32 -0.02
C THR A 7 -12.92 -17.58 -0.78
N VAL A 8 -12.71 -16.28 -1.02
CA VAL A 8 -13.32 -15.59 -2.17
C VAL A 8 -12.27 -15.67 -3.28
N ALA A 9 -12.51 -16.50 -4.31
CA ALA A 9 -11.68 -16.70 -5.52
C ALA A 9 -10.33 -17.45 -5.39
N GLY A 10 -10.09 -18.23 -4.33
CA GLY A 10 -8.89 -19.10 -4.26
C GLY A 10 -7.58 -18.40 -3.87
N ILE A 11 -7.61 -17.08 -3.68
CA ILE A 11 -6.47 -16.30 -3.19
C ILE A 11 -6.25 -16.60 -1.71
N PRO A 12 -5.03 -16.96 -1.27
CA PRO A 12 -4.72 -17.15 0.14
C PRO A 12 -5.01 -15.88 0.93
N VAL A 13 -5.61 -16.04 2.10
CA VAL A 13 -5.91 -14.93 3.01
C VAL A 13 -4.95 -14.98 4.18
N VAL A 14 -4.31 -13.86 4.49
CA VAL A 14 -3.46 -13.69 5.68
C VAL A 14 -4.11 -12.65 6.59
N ASP A 15 -4.41 -13.07 7.81
CA ASP A 15 -5.06 -12.24 8.80
C ASP A 15 -4.05 -11.51 9.70
N PHE A 16 -3.97 -10.18 9.54
CA PHE A 16 -3.13 -9.28 10.34
C PHE A 16 -3.93 -8.53 11.41
N SER A 17 -5.13 -9.00 11.78
CA SER A 17 -5.95 -8.41 12.85
C SER A 17 -5.24 -8.41 14.20
N ASN A 18 -4.34 -9.38 14.45
CA ASN A 18 -3.46 -9.35 15.60
C ASN A 18 -2.23 -8.48 15.29
N ALA A 19 -2.06 -7.38 16.03
CA ALA A 19 -0.94 -6.47 15.87
C ALA A 19 0.45 -7.14 16.06
N ASP A 20 0.53 -8.25 16.79
CA ASP A 20 1.77 -9.01 16.96
C ASP A 20 2.19 -9.73 15.67
N CYS A 21 1.30 -9.94 14.70
CA CYS A 21 1.65 -10.47 13.37
C CYS A 21 2.66 -9.60 12.62
N LEU A 22 2.81 -8.33 13.00
CA LEU A 22 3.77 -7.38 12.42
C LEU A 22 4.98 -7.10 13.32
N LYS A 23 5.12 -7.83 14.44
CA LYS A 23 6.23 -7.67 15.39
C LYS A 23 7.21 -8.84 15.26
N PRO A 24 8.42 -8.62 14.71
CA PRO A 24 9.43 -9.67 14.56
C PRO A 24 9.69 -10.43 15.86
N GLY A 25 9.82 -11.75 15.76
CA GLY A 25 10.15 -12.64 16.88
C GLY A 25 8.96 -13.09 17.74
N THR A 26 7.74 -12.59 17.51
CA THR A 26 6.55 -13.12 18.19
C THR A 26 6.06 -14.43 17.55
N SER A 27 5.26 -15.21 18.26
CA SER A 27 4.63 -16.41 17.70
C SER A 27 3.67 -16.08 16.56
N SER A 28 2.92 -14.98 16.68
CA SER A 28 2.04 -14.47 15.63
C SER A 28 2.81 -14.07 14.37
N TRP A 29 3.96 -13.41 14.51
CA TRP A 29 4.86 -13.11 13.40
C TRP A 29 5.35 -14.36 12.68
N LEU A 30 5.79 -15.39 13.42
CA LEU A 30 6.27 -16.64 12.83
C LEU A 30 5.16 -17.36 12.05
N SER A 31 3.93 -17.33 12.57
CA SER A 31 2.76 -17.89 11.87
C SER A 31 2.44 -17.09 10.61
N ALA A 32 2.33 -15.75 10.72
CA ALA A 32 2.03 -14.88 9.59
C ALA A 32 3.11 -15.00 8.49
N ARG A 33 4.39 -15.03 8.86
CA ARG A 33 5.51 -15.27 7.93
C ARG A 33 5.31 -16.55 7.13
N LYS A 34 4.98 -17.65 7.80
CA LYS A 34 4.76 -18.94 7.14
C LYS A 34 3.61 -18.86 6.12
N ASP A 35 2.53 -18.18 6.48
CA ASP A 35 1.37 -18.04 5.60
C ASP A 35 1.66 -17.12 4.41
N VAL A 36 2.32 -15.99 4.64
CA VAL A 36 2.78 -15.06 3.60
C VAL A 36 3.72 -15.75 2.62
N CYS A 37 4.80 -16.38 3.10
CA CYS A 37 5.79 -17.00 2.23
C CYS A 37 5.18 -18.12 1.40
N ARG A 38 4.35 -18.97 2.00
CA ARG A 38 3.62 -20.01 1.28
C ARG A 38 2.71 -19.43 0.19
N ALA A 39 1.96 -18.38 0.48
CA ALA A 39 1.08 -17.75 -0.51
C ALA A 39 1.85 -17.13 -1.68
N LEU A 40 2.99 -16.49 -1.39
CA LEU A 40 3.88 -15.94 -2.40
C LEU A 40 4.55 -17.03 -3.26
N GLU A 41 4.92 -18.16 -2.65
CA GLU A 41 5.49 -19.30 -3.38
C GLU A 41 4.46 -20.03 -4.25
N GLU A 42 3.24 -20.21 -3.77
CA GLU A 42 2.19 -20.97 -4.47
C GLU A 42 1.46 -20.15 -5.54
N LEU A 43 1.17 -18.87 -5.26
CA LEU A 43 0.32 -18.03 -6.13
C LEU A 43 0.97 -16.69 -6.51
N GLY A 44 2.02 -16.26 -5.80
CA GLY A 44 2.62 -14.94 -5.99
C GLY A 44 1.83 -13.78 -5.38
N CYS A 45 0.72 -14.05 -4.70
CA CYS A 45 -0.10 -13.03 -4.04
C CYS A 45 -0.92 -13.59 -2.87
N PHE A 46 -1.42 -12.68 -2.03
CA PHE A 46 -2.37 -12.99 -0.96
C PHE A 46 -3.28 -11.77 -0.68
N MET A 47 -4.40 -12.03 -0.04
CA MET A 47 -5.28 -10.99 0.50
C MET A 47 -4.93 -10.75 1.97
N ALA A 48 -4.63 -9.49 2.33
CA ALA A 48 -4.35 -9.10 3.70
C ALA A 48 -5.62 -8.58 4.40
N ILE A 49 -5.93 -9.08 5.59
CA ILE A 49 -7.00 -8.53 6.45
C ILE A 49 -6.38 -7.59 7.50
N LEU A 50 -6.78 -6.31 7.49
CA LEU A 50 -6.15 -5.21 8.25
C LEU A 50 -7.15 -4.30 8.99
N PRO A 51 -8.08 -4.85 9.81
CA PRO A 51 -9.21 -4.09 10.36
C PRO A 51 -8.79 -2.95 11.30
N SER A 52 -7.66 -3.09 11.99
CA SER A 52 -7.17 -2.06 12.92
C SER A 52 -6.33 -0.97 12.24
N LYS A 53 -6.00 -1.12 10.95
CA LYS A 53 -5.10 -0.20 10.23
C LYS A 53 -5.80 0.54 9.10
N VAL A 54 -6.82 -0.06 8.48
CA VAL A 54 -7.54 0.53 7.35
C VAL A 54 -9.00 0.82 7.76
N PRO A 55 -9.34 2.06 8.12
CA PRO A 55 -10.72 2.40 8.48
C PRO A 55 -11.63 2.32 7.23
N PRO A 56 -12.89 1.86 7.36
CA PRO A 56 -13.84 1.80 6.24
C PRO A 56 -14.02 3.14 5.52
N GLU A 57 -13.94 4.25 6.27
CA GLU A 57 -14.07 5.62 5.78
C GLU A 57 -13.00 5.96 4.73
N LEU A 58 -11.82 5.33 4.83
CA LEU A 58 -10.71 5.53 3.90
C LEU A 58 -11.12 5.22 2.46
N GLN A 59 -11.79 4.09 2.26
CA GLN A 59 -12.26 3.68 0.93
C GLN A 59 -13.27 4.70 0.38
N LYS A 60 -14.22 5.13 1.22
CA LYS A 60 -15.23 6.11 0.82
C LYS A 60 -14.60 7.43 0.39
N THR A 61 -13.58 7.91 1.12
CA THR A 61 -12.87 9.14 0.77
C THR A 61 -12.13 9.01 -0.57
N PHE A 62 -11.41 7.90 -0.80
CA PHE A 62 -10.73 7.68 -2.08
C PHE A 62 -11.70 7.60 -3.26
N PHE A 63 -12.71 6.73 -3.16
CA PHE A 63 -13.69 6.58 -4.24
C PHE A 63 -14.50 7.85 -4.50
N GLY A 64 -14.77 8.65 -3.46
CA GLY A 64 -15.42 9.96 -3.62
C GLY A 64 -14.57 10.97 -4.37
N ALA A 65 -13.25 10.90 -4.25
CA ALA A 65 -12.33 11.81 -4.93
C ALA A 65 -12.00 11.40 -6.38
N PHE A 66 -12.28 10.15 -6.77
CA PHE A 66 -11.91 9.63 -8.10
C PHE A 66 -12.57 10.41 -9.23
N ASP A 67 -13.84 10.78 -9.11
CA ASP A 67 -14.51 11.54 -10.16
C ASP A 67 -13.81 12.89 -10.41
N GLU A 68 -13.41 13.59 -9.35
CA GLU A 68 -12.69 14.86 -9.46
C GLU A 68 -11.27 14.68 -10.04
N LEU A 69 -10.55 13.65 -9.56
CA LEU A 69 -9.20 13.31 -10.01
C LEU A 69 -9.13 12.90 -11.49
N PHE A 70 -10.08 12.11 -11.97
CA PHE A 70 -10.07 11.59 -13.35
C PHE A 70 -10.68 12.55 -14.38
N ASN A 71 -11.55 13.47 -13.95
CA ASN A 71 -12.13 14.51 -14.79
C ASN A 71 -11.33 15.82 -14.81
N PHE A 72 -10.24 15.90 -14.06
CA PHE A 72 -9.36 17.07 -14.06
C PHE A 72 -8.82 17.38 -15.48
N PRO A 73 -8.85 18.65 -15.92
CA PRO A 73 -8.45 19.02 -17.28
C PRO A 73 -6.96 18.75 -17.51
N VAL A 74 -6.66 17.95 -18.53
CA VAL A 74 -5.31 17.47 -18.88
C VAL A 74 -4.44 18.56 -19.55
N ASP A 75 -5.01 19.72 -19.88
CA ASP A 75 -4.35 20.82 -20.60
C ASP A 75 -3.33 21.63 -19.77
N THR A 76 -2.98 21.19 -18.56
CA THR A 76 -1.82 21.75 -17.86
C THR A 76 -0.54 21.23 -18.52
N PRO A 77 0.32 22.11 -19.05
CA PRO A 77 1.48 21.74 -19.85
C PRO A 77 2.36 20.74 -19.10
N GLU A 78 2.81 19.74 -19.84
CA GLU A 78 3.65 18.64 -19.37
C GLU A 78 4.81 19.10 -18.48
N LYS A 79 4.83 18.56 -17.24
CA LYS A 79 5.96 18.31 -16.32
C LYS A 79 6.43 19.44 -15.37
N PRO A 80 6.96 19.12 -14.17
CA PRO A 80 7.21 17.80 -13.57
C PRO A 80 6.63 17.72 -12.15
N PHE A 81 5.40 17.24 -11.98
CA PHE A 81 5.02 16.79 -10.65
C PHE A 81 5.66 15.42 -10.44
N ARG A 82 6.40 15.27 -9.33
CA ARG A 82 6.74 13.94 -8.82
C ARG A 82 5.47 13.20 -8.35
N ALA A 83 4.30 13.84 -8.35
CA ALA A 83 3.01 13.19 -8.30
C ALA A 83 2.29 13.38 -9.65
N GLY A 84 2.26 12.34 -10.50
CA GLY A 84 1.88 12.48 -11.90
C GLY A 84 0.85 11.44 -12.35
N TYR A 85 0.19 11.73 -13.47
CA TYR A 85 -0.54 10.70 -14.20
C TYR A 85 0.46 9.62 -14.64
N ILE A 86 0.35 8.42 -14.07
CA ILE A 86 1.24 7.28 -14.36
C ILE A 86 0.96 6.75 -15.78
N THR A 87 -0.28 6.84 -16.24
CA THR A 87 -0.68 6.47 -17.60
C THR A 87 -1.65 7.50 -18.16
N SER A 88 -1.35 8.01 -19.36
CA SER A 88 -2.18 8.97 -20.09
C SER A 88 -2.55 8.39 -21.47
N SER A 89 -3.13 7.19 -21.48
CA SER A 89 -3.75 6.68 -22.70
C SER A 89 -5.26 6.98 -22.67
N PRO A 90 -5.92 7.17 -23.81
CA PRO A 90 -7.37 7.40 -23.84
C PRO A 90 -8.20 6.27 -23.18
N ALA A 91 -7.64 5.06 -23.07
CA ALA A 91 -8.30 3.89 -22.49
C ALA A 91 -7.99 3.68 -21.00
N GLN A 92 -6.92 4.28 -20.48
CA GLN A 92 -6.45 4.09 -19.10
C GLN A 92 -5.81 5.39 -18.62
N LYS A 93 -6.46 6.01 -17.62
CA LYS A 93 -5.87 7.05 -16.78
C LYS A 93 -5.43 6.41 -15.48
N GLY A 94 -4.18 6.63 -15.10
CA GLY A 94 -3.64 6.25 -13.80
C GLY A 94 -3.05 7.48 -13.13
N ILE A 95 -3.22 7.62 -11.82
CA ILE A 95 -2.68 8.72 -11.02
C ILE A 95 -1.84 8.11 -9.92
N GLY A 96 -0.67 8.68 -9.65
CA GLY A 96 0.13 8.27 -8.50
C GLY A 96 1.00 9.38 -7.95
N ILE A 97 1.42 9.17 -6.71
CA ILE A 97 2.22 10.09 -5.91
C ILE A 97 3.57 9.41 -5.69
N MET A 98 4.61 9.84 -6.40
CA MET A 98 5.95 9.33 -6.13
C MET A 98 6.39 9.81 -4.75
N ASN A 99 7.04 8.93 -4.00
CA ASN A 99 7.47 9.23 -2.64
C ASN A 99 6.31 9.70 -1.73
N GLY A 100 5.14 9.06 -1.85
CA GLY A 100 3.95 9.42 -1.08
C GLY A 100 4.07 9.28 0.45
N LYS A 101 5.21 8.83 0.97
CA LYS A 101 5.55 8.95 2.41
C LYS A 101 6.02 10.35 2.80
N ASN A 102 6.36 11.21 1.83
CA ASN A 102 6.80 12.58 2.06
C ASN A 102 5.58 13.53 2.11
N PRO A 103 5.27 14.13 3.27
CA PRO A 103 4.11 15.02 3.41
C PRO A 103 4.13 16.22 2.46
N LYS A 104 5.31 16.65 2.01
CA LYS A 104 5.44 17.74 1.04
C LYS A 104 4.91 17.32 -0.34
N GLU A 105 5.20 16.10 -0.77
CA GLU A 105 4.76 15.57 -2.07
C GLU A 105 3.24 15.33 -2.05
N THR A 106 2.70 14.81 -0.95
CA THR A 106 1.25 14.62 -0.79
C THR A 106 0.50 15.96 -0.68
N GLN A 107 1.11 16.97 -0.05
CA GLN A 107 0.57 18.32 0.00
C GLN A 107 0.57 19.01 -1.38
N GLU A 108 1.68 18.96 -2.12
CA GLU A 108 1.77 19.53 -3.47
C GLU A 108 0.77 18.86 -4.42
N PHE A 109 0.63 17.53 -4.35
CA PHE A 109 -0.39 16.79 -5.09
C PHE A 109 -1.80 17.26 -4.74
N THR A 110 -2.15 17.32 -3.45
CA THR A 110 -3.50 17.69 -3.02
C THR A 110 -3.84 19.13 -3.42
N HIS A 111 -2.89 20.06 -3.26
CA HIS A 111 -3.11 21.47 -3.60
C HIS A 111 -3.35 21.69 -5.11
N HIS A 112 -2.83 20.80 -5.96
CA HIS A 112 -3.05 20.87 -7.40
C HIS A 112 -4.52 20.60 -7.78
N PHE A 113 -5.12 19.57 -7.19
CA PHE A 113 -6.51 19.21 -7.44
C PHE A 113 -7.51 20.03 -6.61
N TRP A 114 -7.11 20.42 -5.40
CA TRP A 114 -7.93 21.19 -4.47
C TRP A 114 -7.14 22.39 -3.92
N PRO A 115 -7.06 23.51 -4.65
CA PRO A 115 -6.35 24.71 -4.21
C PRO A 115 -6.90 25.28 -2.90
N ASP A 116 -8.22 25.18 -2.69
CA ASP A 116 -8.92 25.59 -1.47
C ASP A 116 -8.83 24.55 -0.33
N GLY A 117 -8.12 23.45 -0.57
CA GLY A 117 -7.87 22.39 0.40
C GLY A 117 -8.80 21.19 0.29
N ASN A 118 -8.29 20.02 0.67
CA ASN A 118 -9.04 18.78 0.88
C ASN A 118 -8.32 17.94 1.94
N ASP A 119 -8.41 18.41 3.19
CA ASP A 119 -7.69 17.80 4.31
C ASP A 119 -8.06 16.34 4.51
N GLN A 120 -9.33 15.99 4.33
CA GLN A 120 -9.82 14.62 4.46
C GLN A 120 -9.13 13.68 3.46
N PHE A 121 -8.99 14.09 2.19
CA PHE A 121 -8.31 13.30 1.18
C PHE A 121 -6.80 13.19 1.46
N ARG A 122 -6.15 14.31 1.81
CA ARG A 122 -4.72 14.32 2.17
C ARG A 122 -4.41 13.38 3.33
N GLU A 123 -5.16 13.48 4.43
CA GLU A 123 -4.98 12.63 5.60
C GLU A 123 -5.22 11.15 5.26
N SER A 124 -6.17 10.88 4.37
CA SER A 124 -6.43 9.53 3.86
C SER A 124 -5.25 8.98 3.05
N VAL A 125 -4.69 9.77 2.14
CA VAL A 125 -3.47 9.42 1.39
C VAL A 125 -2.31 9.15 2.35
N ASP A 126 -2.05 10.02 3.31
CA ASP A 126 -0.96 9.88 4.28
C ASP A 126 -1.14 8.63 5.17
N LEU A 127 -2.37 8.31 5.57
CA LEU A 127 -2.68 7.08 6.32
C LEU A 127 -2.43 5.85 5.46
N TYR A 128 -2.98 5.83 4.24
CA TYR A 128 -2.79 4.72 3.30
C TYR A 128 -1.31 4.48 3.01
N ALA A 129 -0.55 5.55 2.74
CA ALA A 129 0.89 5.55 2.54
C ALA A 129 1.62 4.79 3.65
N ARG A 130 1.30 5.15 4.88
CA ARG A 130 1.94 4.64 6.09
C ARG A 130 1.60 3.16 6.31
N VAL A 131 0.34 2.79 6.13
CA VAL A 131 -0.09 1.40 6.29
C VAL A 131 0.57 0.51 5.24
N MET A 132 0.56 0.92 3.96
CA MET A 132 1.20 0.17 2.89
C MET A 132 2.71 0.03 3.10
N ALA A 133 3.37 1.09 3.57
CA ALA A 133 4.78 1.07 3.92
C ALA A 133 5.12 0.03 5.00
N GLU A 134 4.32 -0.03 6.05
CA GLU A 134 4.52 -0.94 7.17
C GLU A 134 4.30 -2.39 6.75
N ILE A 135 3.28 -2.66 5.92
CA ILE A 135 3.01 -4.00 5.39
C ILE A 135 4.11 -4.44 4.43
N ASP A 136 4.54 -3.57 3.51
CA ASP A 136 5.61 -3.86 2.56
C ASP A 136 6.94 -4.18 3.29
N GLN A 137 7.29 -3.38 4.30
CA GLN A 137 8.46 -3.64 5.13
C GLN A 137 8.33 -4.97 5.88
N ALA A 138 7.18 -5.25 6.48
CA ALA A 138 6.94 -6.47 7.23
C ALA A 138 7.02 -7.71 6.33
N VAL A 139 6.34 -7.69 5.18
CA VAL A 139 6.32 -8.78 4.19
C VAL A 139 7.72 -9.02 3.61
N THR A 140 8.44 -7.95 3.26
CA THR A 140 9.82 -8.05 2.79
C THR A 140 10.70 -8.73 3.85
N ARG A 141 10.62 -8.30 5.11
CA ARG A 141 11.35 -8.94 6.20
C ARG A 141 10.97 -10.40 6.39
N MET A 142 9.68 -10.73 6.33
CA MET A 142 9.17 -12.11 6.41
C MET A 142 9.82 -13.00 5.34
N VAL A 143 9.91 -12.52 4.11
CA VAL A 143 10.56 -13.22 3.00
C VAL A 143 12.05 -13.43 3.27
N PHE A 144 12.77 -12.39 3.70
CA PHE A 144 14.21 -12.49 3.99
C PHE A 144 14.51 -13.46 5.14
N GLU A 145 13.72 -13.42 6.21
CA GLU A 145 13.84 -14.35 7.33
C GLU A 145 13.50 -15.79 6.94
N ASN A 146 12.54 -15.99 6.03
CA ASN A 146 12.16 -17.33 5.55
C ASN A 146 13.29 -18.02 4.77
N TYR A 147 14.09 -17.24 4.04
CA TYR A 147 15.25 -17.73 3.30
C TYR A 147 16.59 -17.66 4.06
N GLY A 148 16.58 -17.22 5.34
CA GLY A 148 17.79 -17.14 6.17
C GLY A 148 18.81 -16.08 5.70
N VAL A 149 18.30 -15.01 5.09
CA VAL A 149 19.10 -13.91 4.50
C VAL A 149 18.79 -12.56 5.15
N GLU A 150 18.25 -12.56 6.36
CA GLU A 150 17.77 -11.38 7.10
C GLU A 150 18.82 -10.26 7.25
N LYS A 151 20.11 -10.60 7.24
CA LYS A 151 21.21 -9.63 7.30
C LYS A 151 21.24 -8.63 6.13
N TYR A 152 20.58 -8.95 5.01
CA TYR A 152 20.52 -8.07 3.84
C TYR A 152 19.22 -7.25 3.76
N HIS A 153 18.30 -7.44 4.71
CA HIS A 153 17.00 -6.77 4.70
C HIS A 153 17.15 -5.24 4.71
N ASP A 154 17.96 -4.70 5.63
CA ASP A 154 18.06 -3.26 5.83
C ASP A 154 18.70 -2.57 4.61
N ASP A 155 19.72 -3.18 4.00
CA ASP A 155 20.36 -2.69 2.78
C ASP A 155 19.37 -2.71 1.59
N HIS A 156 18.57 -3.77 1.48
CA HIS A 156 17.54 -3.88 0.44
C HIS A 156 16.44 -2.82 0.62
N PHE A 157 15.97 -2.66 1.85
CA PHE A 157 14.92 -1.69 2.16
C PHE A 157 15.37 -0.26 1.87
N GLN A 158 16.62 0.09 2.20
CA GLN A 158 17.19 1.41 1.93
C GLN A 158 17.44 1.69 0.44
N SER A 159 17.65 0.66 -0.38
CA SER A 159 17.86 0.79 -1.83
C SER A 159 16.58 0.83 -2.65
N THR A 160 15.42 0.60 -2.02
CA THR A 160 14.12 0.56 -2.70
C THR A 160 13.37 1.88 -2.55
N SER A 161 12.77 2.37 -3.64
CA SER A 161 11.92 3.56 -3.64
C SER A 161 10.45 3.15 -3.71
N HIS A 162 9.60 3.75 -2.87
CA HIS A 162 8.16 3.46 -2.84
C HIS A 162 7.36 4.62 -3.43
N SER A 163 6.39 4.29 -4.28
CA SER A 163 5.39 5.21 -4.82
C SER A 163 4.00 4.73 -4.42
N LEU A 164 3.04 5.66 -4.36
CA LEU A 164 1.63 5.36 -4.10
C LEU A 164 0.80 5.56 -5.35
#